data_AF-A0A6P0URD8-F1
#
_entry.id   AF-A0A6P0URD8-F1
#
_cell.length_a   1.000
_cell.length_b   1.000
_cell.length_c   1.000
_cell.angle_alpha   90.00
_cell.angle_beta   90.00
_cell.angle_gamma   90.00
#
_symmetry.space_group_name_H-M   'P 1'
#
loop_
_entity.id
_entity.type
_entity.pdbx_description
1 polymer ?
#
loop_
_entity_poly.entity_id
_entity_poly.type
_entity_poly.pdbx_seq_one_letter_code
_entity_poly.pdbx_strand_id
1 'polypeptide(L)' 'MAVTQKRNTIVLELSGSSKDDLKDLQYGEGKLFKKIASAVEKLKDAGEVDEEAQPVIIVVEKKKDSSGW' A
#
# COMPACT_ATOMS: atom_id res chain seq x y z
N MET A 1 32.56 -2.89 -4.83
CA MET A 1 32.13 -1.99 -3.74
C MET A 1 30.62 -2.07 -3.65
N ALA A 2 30.06 -2.60 -2.57
CA ALA A 2 28.62 -2.65 -2.40
C ALA A 2 28.15 -1.28 -1.89
N VAL A 3 27.45 -0.53 -2.74
CA VAL A 3 26.72 0.66 -2.32
C VAL A 3 25.65 0.15 -1.36
N THR A 4 25.77 0.45 -0.07
CA THR A 4 24.72 0.11 0.89
C THR A 4 23.53 1.02 0.58
N GLN A 5 22.60 0.50 -0.22
CA GLN A 5 21.39 1.21 -0.55
C GLN A 5 20.59 1.34 0.75
N LYS A 6 20.49 2.56 1.28
CA LYS A 6 19.79 2.84 2.52
C LYS A 6 18.34 2.40 2.31
N ARG A 7 17.87 1.41 3.08
CA ARG A 7 16.50 0.89 3.01
C ARG A 7 15.53 2.01 3.38
N ASN A 8 15.02 2.73 2.38
CA ASN A 8 14.11 3.84 2.58
C ASN A 8 12.69 3.26 2.70
N THR A 9 12.00 3.57 3.81
CA THR A 9 10.58 3.26 3.95
C THR A 9 9.78 4.19 3.05
N ILE A 10 9.00 3.63 2.14
CA ILE A 10 8.10 4.38 1.27
C ILE A 10 6.68 4.27 1.85
N VAL A 11 6.10 5.39 2.25
CA VAL A 11 4.73 5.46 2.76
C VAL A 11 3.83 5.97 1.64
N LEU A 12 2.86 5.14 1.24
CA LEU A 12 1.86 5.50 0.24
C LEU A 12 0.52 5.72 0.94
N GLU A 13 0.02 6.95 0.89
CA GLU A 13 -1.32 7.27 1.37
C GLU A 13 -2.33 7.10 0.22
N LEU A 14 -3.30 6.21 0.42
CA LEU A 14 -4.39 5.94 -0.53
C LEU A 14 -5.72 6.26 0.14
N SER A 15 -6.38 7.32 -0.32
CA SER A 15 -7.70 7.74 0.16
C SER A 15 -8.83 7.26 -0.75
N GLY A 16 -10.04 7.14 -0.21
CA GLY A 16 -11.28 7.04 -1.01
C GLY A 16 -11.67 5.63 -1.45
N SER A 17 -11.39 4.62 -0.63
CA SER A 17 -11.82 3.23 -0.90
C SER A 17 -13.14 2.91 -0.21
N SER A 18 -14.06 2.28 -0.93
CA SER A 18 -15.29 1.76 -0.35
C SER A 18 -15.02 0.51 0.50
N LYS A 19 -16.00 0.10 1.31
CA LYS A 19 -15.91 -1.18 2.05
C LYS A 19 -15.75 -2.38 1.12
N ASP A 20 -16.32 -2.30 -0.08
CA ASP A 20 -16.23 -3.38 -1.07
C ASP A 20 -14.83 -3.41 -1.70
N ASP A 21 -14.25 -2.26 -2.05
CA ASP A 21 -12.87 -2.19 -2.53
C ASP A 21 -11.86 -2.75 -1.51
N LEU A 22 -12.16 -2.54 -0.22
CA LEU A 22 -11.38 -3.06 0.90
C LEU A 22 -11.51 -4.58 1.04
N LYS A 23 -12.70 -5.15 0.80
CA LYS A 23 -12.88 -6.60 0.77
C LYS A 23 -12.14 -7.22 -0.40
N ASP A 24 -12.27 -6.65 -1.59
CA ASP A 24 -11.56 -7.14 -2.78
C ASP A 24 -10.04 -7.14 -2.56
N LEU A 25 -9.50 -6.09 -1.92
CA LEU A 25 -8.09 -6.02 -1.57
C LEU A 25 -7.64 -7.18 -0.65
N GLN A 26 -8.47 -7.61 0.31
CA GLN A 26 -8.15 -8.73 1.20
C GLN A 26 -8.02 -10.06 0.45
N TYR A 27 -8.70 -10.20 -0.69
CA TYR A 27 -8.60 -11.37 -1.57
C TYR A 27 -7.51 -11.24 -2.65
N GLY A 28 -6.77 -10.13 -2.66
CA GLY A 28 -5.77 -9.87 -3.72
C GLY A 28 -6.41 -9.45 -5.04
N GLU A 29 -7.60 -8.87 -5.00
CA GLU A 29 -8.40 -8.54 -6.17
C GLU A 29 -8.82 -7.06 -6.19
N GLY A 30 -9.53 -6.66 -7.23
CA GLY A 30 -10.12 -5.33 -7.33
C GLY A 30 -9.16 -4.23 -7.81
N LYS A 31 -9.71 -3.02 -7.95
CA LYS A 31 -8.99 -1.86 -8.48
C LYS A 31 -7.90 -1.37 -7.52
N LEU A 32 -8.16 -1.45 -6.21
CA LEU A 32 -7.24 -1.03 -5.18
C LEU A 32 -5.98 -1.89 -5.16
N PHE A 33 -6.12 -3.21 -5.22
CA PHE A 33 -5.00 -4.14 -5.33
C PHE A 33 -4.15 -3.84 -6.58
N LYS A 34 -4.80 -3.73 -7.75
CA LYS A 34 -4.09 -3.42 -9.01
C LYS A 34 -3.29 -2.13 -8.94
N LYS A 35 -3.84 -1.10 -8.26
CA LYS A 35 -3.16 0.18 -8.05
C LYS A 35 -1.92 0.02 -7.15
N ILE A 36 -2.04 -0.75 -6.05
CA ILE A 36 -0.92 -1.04 -5.14
C ILE A 36 0.15 -1.86 -5.86
N ALA A 37 -0.23 -2.93 -6.55
CA ALA A 37 0.69 -3.78 -7.30
C ALA A 37 1.48 -2.98 -8.34
N SER A 38 0.81 -2.14 -9.13
CA SER A 38 1.48 -1.29 -10.11
C SER A 38 2.40 -0.24 -9.46
N ALA A 39 2.05 0.28 -8.29
CA ALA A 39 2.93 1.19 -7.56
C ALA A 39 4.21 0.47 -7.08
N VAL A 40 4.07 -0.75 -6.53
CA VAL A 40 5.21 -1.57 -6.10
C VAL A 40 6.10 -1.95 -7.28
N GLU A 41 5.52 -2.35 -8.41
CA GLU A 41 6.26 -2.68 -9.64
C GLU A 41 7.09 -1.49 -10.13
N LYS A 42 6.50 -0.28 -10.19
CA LYS A 42 7.23 0.94 -10.57
C LYS A 42 8.38 1.27 -9.62
N LEU A 43 8.21 0.99 -8.33
CA LEU A 43 9.27 1.20 -7.34
C LEU A 43 10.42 0.20 -7.53
N LYS A 44 10.10 -1.04 -7.92
CA LYS A 44 11.12 -2.05 -8.29
C LYS A 44 11.86 -1.64 -9.56
N ASP A 45 11.12 -1.25 -10.60
CA ASP A 45 11.68 -0.81 -11.88
C ASP A 45 12.60 0.42 -11.74
N ALA A 46 12.24 1.33 -10.83
CA ALA A 46 13.05 2.51 -10.51
C ALA A 46 14.29 2.17 -9.64
N GLY A 47 14.41 0.95 -9.14
CA GLY A 47 15.46 0.53 -8.22
C GLY A 47 15.32 1.13 -6.81
N GLU A 48 14.15 1.66 -6.45
CA GLU A 48 13.88 2.26 -5.14
C GLU A 48 13.66 1.20 -4.05
N VAL A 49 13.18 0.01 -4.44
CA VAL A 49 13.02 -1.15 -3.57
C VAL A 49 13.64 -2.39 -4.21
N ASP A 50 14.00 -3.36 -3.36
CA ASP A 50 14.55 -4.65 -3.79
C ASP A 50 13.55 -5.45 -4.65
N GLU A 51 14.05 -6.27 -5.59
CA GLU A 51 13.22 -7.11 -6.45
C GLU A 51 12.34 -8.08 -5.64
N GLU A 52 12.85 -8.55 -4.49
CA GLU A 52 12.15 -9.44 -3.55
C GLU A 52 11.44 -8.69 -2.42
N ALA A 53 11.33 -7.36 -2.51
CA ALA A 53 10.66 -6.57 -1.48
C ALA A 53 9.20 -7.02 -1.30
N GLN A 54 8.85 -7.34 -0.05
CA GLN A 54 7.50 -7.71 0.35
C GLN A 54 6.73 -6.48 0.85
N PRO A 55 5.60 -6.11 0.22
CA PRO A 55 4.80 -4.99 0.68
C PRO A 55 4.02 -5.36 1.95
N VAL A 56 4.03 -4.47 2.94
CA VAL A 56 3.15 -4.53 4.12
C VAL A 56 2.11 -3.43 3.98
N ILE A 57 0.82 -3.81 3.96
CA ILE A 57 -0.30 -2.89 3.77
C ILE A 57 -1.01 -2.70 5.10
N ILE A 58 -1.10 -1.45 5.56
CA ILE A 58 -1.84 -1.09 6.78
C ILE A 58 -3.11 -0.37 6.36
N VAL A 59 -4.26 -0.96 6.68
CA VAL A 59 -5.56 -0.35 6.48
C VAL A 59 -6.04 0.24 7.80
N VAL A 60 -6.44 1.51 7.79
CA VAL A 60 -7.00 2.20 8.94
C VAL A 60 -8.43 2.67 8.62
N GLU A 61 -9.35 2.50 9.56
CA GLU A 61 -10.68 3.10 9.49
C GLU A 61 -10.75 4.20 10.56
N LYS A 62 -11.15 5.41 10.14
CA LYS A 62 -11.42 6.48 11.10
C LYS A 62 -12.64 6.06 11.93
N LYS A 63 -12.45 5.88 13.25
CA LYS A 63 -13.58 5.71 14.16
C LYS A 63 -14.49 6.93 14.03
N LYS A 64 -15.79 6.69 13.82
CA LYS A 64 -16.80 7.73 13.93
C LYS A 64 -16.77 8.23 15.38
N ASP A 65 -16.66 9.55 15.56
CA ASP A 65 -16.93 10.14 16.87
C ASP A 65 -18.36 9.79 17.25
N SER A 66 -18.51 9.05 18.35
CA SER A 66 -19.79 8.87 19.01
C SER A 66 -20.10 10.16 19.78
N SER A 67 -20.23 11.28 19.09
CA SER A 67 -20.91 12.44 19.66
C SER A 67 -22.41 12.12 19.59
N GLY A 68 -22.86 11.29 20.52
CA GLY A 68 -24.27 11.21 20.87
C GLY A 68 -24.66 12.55 21.47
N TRP A 69 -25.52 13.28 20.77
CA TRP A 69 -26.34 14.35 21.33
C TRP A 69 -27.71 14.26 20.71
#